data_AF-A0A3B1DL85-F1
#
_entry.id   AF-A0A3B1DL85-F1
#
_cell.length_a   1.000
_cell.length_b   1.000
_cell.length_c   1.000
_cell.angle_alpha   90.00
_cell.angle_beta   90.00
_cell.angle_gamma   90.00
#
_symmetry.space_group_name_H-M   'P 1'
#
loop_
_entity.id
_entity.type
_entity.pdbx_description
1 polymer ?
#
loop_
_entity_poly.entity_id
_entity_poly.type
_entity_poly.pdbx_seq_one_letter_code
_entity_poly.pdbx_strand_id
1 'polypeptide(L)'
;LKSGARPAFGSDFPVESHNPFLGIAAAITRQNADGEPAGGWHAEQRLTREETLRAFTIDAAYAAFWEERVGTLEAGKLADFIVLDRDIMTCDPREIADTKVLQTISYGEVVYEAQ
;
A
#
# COMPACT_ATOMS: atom_id res chain seq x y z
N LEU A 1 -12.86 -5.43 -8.88
CA LEU A 1 -13.02 -3.97 -9.14
C LEU A 1 -14.10 -3.62 -10.17
N LYS A 2 -14.34 -4.44 -11.21
CA LYS A 2 -15.36 -4.18 -12.25
C LYS A 2 -16.78 -3.91 -11.74
N SER A 3 -17.14 -4.40 -10.56
CA SER A 3 -18.45 -4.16 -9.93
C SER A 3 -18.60 -2.77 -9.30
N GLY A 4 -17.53 -1.97 -9.20
CA GLY A 4 -17.51 -0.71 -8.45
C GLY A 4 -17.27 -0.87 -6.95
N ALA A 5 -17.06 -2.10 -6.46
CA ALA A 5 -16.68 -2.34 -5.07
C ALA A 5 -15.30 -1.73 -4.76
N ARG A 6 -15.17 -1.15 -3.55
CA ARG A 6 -13.93 -0.60 -3.00
C ARG A 6 -13.32 -1.60 -2.01
N PRO A 7 -12.30 -2.38 -2.40
CA PRO A 7 -11.67 -3.30 -1.46
C PRO A 7 -10.82 -2.53 -0.45
N ALA A 8 -10.88 -2.97 0.80
CA ALA A 8 -9.96 -2.53 1.84
C ALA A 8 -8.91 -3.63 2.05
N PHE A 9 -7.64 -3.30 1.84
CA PHE A 9 -6.54 -4.25 2.03
C PHE A 9 -5.94 -4.12 3.43
N GLY A 10 -5.41 -5.23 3.93
CA GLY A 10 -4.73 -5.34 5.21
C GLY A 10 -3.78 -6.54 5.19
N SER A 11 -2.86 -6.61 6.15
CA SER A 11 -1.87 -7.69 6.20
C SER A 11 -2.41 -8.98 6.81
N ASP A 12 -3.37 -8.90 7.73
CA ASP A 12 -3.72 -10.01 8.66
C ASP A 12 -2.58 -10.32 9.68
N PHE A 13 -1.81 -9.30 10.05
CA PHE A 13 -0.84 -9.40 11.16
C PHE A 13 -1.58 -9.77 12.47
N PRO A 14 -1.05 -10.71 13.28
CA PRO A 14 0.32 -11.25 13.24
C PRO A 14 0.49 -12.57 12.46
N VAL A 15 -0.51 -13.04 11.72
CA VAL A 15 -0.36 -14.26 10.91
C VAL A 15 0.64 -14.02 9.77
N GLU A 16 0.52 -12.86 9.13
CA GLU A 16 1.42 -12.37 8.08
C GLU A 16 2.25 -11.18 8.56
N SER A 17 3.25 -10.79 7.76
CA SER A 17 4.09 -9.62 8.03
C SER A 17 3.28 -8.33 8.11
N HIS A 18 3.62 -7.44 9.06
CA HIS A 18 3.00 -6.12 9.15
C HIS A 18 3.44 -5.16 8.02
N ASN A 19 4.44 -5.53 7.21
CA ASN A 19 4.97 -4.68 6.16
C ASN A 19 4.00 -4.63 4.95
N PRO A 20 3.32 -3.49 4.68
CA PRO A 20 2.33 -3.40 3.62
C PRO A 20 2.96 -3.52 2.22
N PHE A 21 4.24 -3.20 2.06
CA PHE A 21 4.89 -3.25 0.75
C PHE A 21 4.98 -4.67 0.16
N LEU A 22 5.00 -5.69 1.01
CA LEU A 22 4.89 -7.09 0.58
C LEU A 22 3.53 -7.37 -0.07
N GLY A 23 2.44 -6.90 0.57
CA GLY A 23 1.09 -7.02 0.04
C GLY A 23 0.89 -6.20 -1.24
N ILE A 24 1.47 -5.01 -1.32
CA ILE A 24 1.45 -4.17 -2.53
C ILE A 24 2.17 -4.87 -3.68
N ALA A 25 3.39 -5.38 -3.46
CA ALA A 25 4.14 -6.12 -4.45
C ALA A 25 3.36 -7.36 -4.94
N ALA A 26 2.77 -8.13 -4.02
CA ALA A 26 1.97 -9.30 -4.34
C ALA A 26 0.69 -8.96 -5.13
N ALA A 27 0.01 -7.85 -4.82
CA ALA A 27 -1.20 -7.43 -5.55
C ALA A 27 -0.91 -7.05 -7.01
N ILE A 28 0.24 -6.39 -7.26
CA ILE A 28 0.65 -5.92 -8.58
C ILE A 28 1.27 -7.04 -9.41
N THR A 29 2.11 -7.88 -8.79
CA THR A 29 2.83 -8.96 -9.50
C THR A 29 2.02 -10.24 -9.59
N ARG A 30 1.17 -10.49 -8.59
CA ARG A 30 0.52 -11.77 -8.31
C ARG A 30 1.51 -12.91 -8.09
N GLN A 31 2.69 -12.60 -7.55
CA GLN A 31 3.77 -13.55 -7.27
C GLN A 31 4.08 -13.57 -5.78
N ASN A 32 4.69 -14.66 -5.30
CA ASN A 32 5.28 -14.74 -3.96
C ASN A 32 6.65 -14.02 -3.94
N ALA A 33 7.34 -14.07 -2.78
CA ALA A 33 8.65 -13.45 -2.60
C ALA A 33 9.74 -14.01 -3.52
N ASP A 34 9.64 -15.28 -3.93
CA ASP A 34 10.57 -15.92 -4.86
C ASP A 34 10.26 -15.61 -6.33
N GLY A 35 9.23 -14.80 -6.62
CA GLY A 35 8.80 -14.49 -7.97
C GLY A 35 8.00 -15.60 -8.65
N GLU A 36 7.39 -16.50 -7.88
CA GLU A 36 6.59 -17.61 -8.36
C GLU A 36 5.08 -17.38 -8.17
N PRO A 37 4.22 -17.96 -9.04
CA PRO A 37 4.58 -18.60 -10.30
C PRO A 37 5.09 -17.58 -11.32
N ALA A 38 5.90 -18.03 -12.28
CA ALA A 38 6.33 -17.17 -13.38
C ALA A 38 5.11 -16.58 -14.10
N GLY A 39 5.08 -15.26 -14.25
CA GLY A 39 3.95 -14.57 -14.87
C GLY A 39 2.78 -14.26 -13.94
N GLY A 40 2.80 -14.71 -12.67
CA GLY A 40 1.81 -14.38 -11.64
C GLY A 40 0.58 -15.28 -11.63
N TRP A 41 0.06 -15.58 -10.43
CA TRP A 41 -1.14 -16.39 -10.23
C TRP A 41 -2.41 -15.60 -10.55
N HIS A 42 -3.18 -16.02 -11.55
CA HIS A 42 -4.28 -15.21 -12.12
C HIS A 42 -3.79 -13.81 -12.51
N ALA A 43 -2.81 -13.76 -13.43
CA ALA A 43 -2.19 -12.52 -13.90
C ALA A 43 -3.19 -11.50 -14.45
N GLU A 44 -4.32 -11.97 -15.00
CA GLU A 44 -5.44 -11.16 -15.46
C GLU A 44 -6.18 -10.42 -14.34
N GLN A 45 -5.93 -10.78 -13.08
CA GLN A 45 -6.47 -10.13 -11.87
C GLN A 45 -5.46 -9.24 -11.15
N ARG A 46 -4.29 -8.99 -11.75
CA ARG A 46 -3.36 -7.98 -11.24
C ARG A 46 -4.05 -6.65 -11.08
N LEU A 47 -3.77 -5.99 -9.97
CA LEU A 47 -4.21 -4.62 -9.75
C LEU A 47 -3.18 -3.65 -10.32
N THR A 48 -3.65 -2.49 -10.78
CA THR A 48 -2.73 -1.38 -11.07
C THR A 48 -2.11 -0.86 -9.77
N ARG A 49 -1.06 -0.04 -9.92
CA ARG A 49 -0.46 0.65 -8.78
C ARG A 49 -1.45 1.59 -8.10
N GLU A 50 -2.23 2.36 -8.86
CA GLU A 50 -3.24 3.23 -8.25
C GLU A 50 -4.33 2.43 -7.55
N GLU A 51 -4.84 1.35 -8.15
CA GLU A 51 -5.84 0.49 -7.53
C GLU A 51 -5.33 -0.10 -6.21
N THR A 52 -4.09 -0.58 -6.21
CA THR A 52 -3.45 -1.17 -5.02
C THR A 52 -3.20 -0.12 -3.94
N LEU A 53 -2.65 1.05 -4.30
CA LEU A 53 -2.39 2.13 -3.35
C LEU A 53 -3.69 2.62 -2.71
N ARG A 54 -4.76 2.79 -3.49
CA ARG A 54 -6.08 3.16 -2.97
C ARG A 54 -6.63 2.13 -1.99
N ALA A 55 -6.51 0.84 -2.31
CA ALA A 55 -6.98 -0.26 -1.44
C ALA A 55 -6.32 -0.26 -0.06
N PHE A 56 -5.04 0.14 0.03
CA PHE A 56 -4.31 0.29 1.30
C PHE A 56 -4.47 1.66 1.98
N THR A 57 -5.08 2.64 1.31
CA THR A 57 -5.19 4.02 1.82
C THR A 57 -6.66 4.45 1.89
N ILE A 58 -7.15 5.18 0.90
CA ILE A 58 -8.47 5.81 0.94
C ILE A 58 -9.63 4.81 0.97
N ASP A 59 -9.51 3.66 0.31
CA ASP A 59 -10.60 2.67 0.29
C ASP A 59 -10.66 1.90 1.63
N ALA A 60 -9.52 1.73 2.32
CA ALA A 60 -9.48 1.25 3.70
C ALA A 60 -10.04 2.28 4.69
N ALA A 61 -9.70 3.56 4.53
CA ALA A 61 -10.28 4.65 5.32
C ALA A 61 -11.80 4.72 5.14
N TYR A 62 -12.30 4.55 3.91
CA TYR A 62 -13.72 4.48 3.60
C TYR A 62 -14.42 3.31 4.30
N ALA A 63 -13.82 2.11 4.28
CA ALA A 63 -14.37 0.96 4.99
C ALA A 63 -14.46 1.18 6.51
N ALA A 64 -13.63 2.07 7.06
CA ALA A 64 -13.63 2.48 8.46
C ALA A 64 -14.51 3.73 8.75
N PHE A 65 -15.17 4.32 7.73
CA PHE A 65 -15.90 5.60 7.82
C PHE A 65 -15.02 6.80 8.23
N TRP A 66 -13.75 6.78 7.83
CA TRP A 66 -12.71 7.78 8.16
C TRP A 66 -12.15 8.49 6.92
N GLU A 67 -12.78 8.34 5.76
CA GLU A 67 -12.33 8.90 4.49
C GLU A 67 -12.22 10.44 4.51
N GLU A 68 -12.99 11.13 5.35
CA GLU A 68 -12.92 12.58 5.55
C GLU A 68 -11.77 13.01 6.49
N ARG A 69 -11.08 12.06 7.12
CA ARG A 69 -10.05 12.30 8.14
C ARG A 69 -8.66 11.85 7.71
N VAL A 70 -8.55 10.73 7.01
CA VAL A 70 -7.29 10.08 6.60
C VAL A 70 -7.40 9.44 5.22
N GLY A 71 -6.30 8.86 4.73
CA GLY A 71 -6.28 8.02 3.52
C GLY A 71 -5.90 8.76 2.23
N THR A 72 -5.85 10.09 2.23
CA THR A 72 -5.25 10.90 1.15
C THR A 72 -4.54 12.12 1.72
N LEU A 73 -3.60 12.68 0.94
CA LEU A 73 -2.92 13.93 1.23
C LEU A 73 -3.70 15.11 0.66
N GLU A 74 -4.62 15.65 1.45
CA GLU A 74 -5.50 16.76 1.08
C GLU A 74 -5.65 17.74 2.24
N ALA A 75 -5.83 19.03 1.93
CA ALA A 75 -6.05 20.04 2.95
C ALA A 75 -7.32 19.75 3.76
N GLY A 76 -7.21 19.80 5.09
CA GLY A 76 -8.31 19.50 6.02
C GLY A 76 -8.28 18.10 6.62
N LYS A 77 -7.48 17.17 6.06
CA LYS A 77 -7.24 15.84 6.64
C LYS A 77 -6.06 15.86 7.63
N LEU A 78 -5.91 14.79 8.41
CA LEU A 78 -4.76 14.61 9.28
C LEU A 78 -3.47 14.52 8.45
N ALA A 79 -2.40 15.15 8.94
CA ALA A 79 -1.07 15.05 8.36
C ALA A 79 -0.42 13.71 8.75
N ASP A 80 -0.97 12.63 8.22
CA ASP A 80 -0.49 11.26 8.39
C ASP A 80 0.09 10.77 7.06
N PHE A 81 1.42 10.70 6.96
CA PHE A 81 2.10 10.22 5.75
C PHE A 81 3.49 9.70 6.04
N ILE A 82 4.03 9.02 5.04
CA ILE A 82 5.38 8.46 5.07
C ILE A 82 6.19 8.99 3.89
N VAL A 83 7.50 9.12 4.10
CA VAL A 83 8.47 9.39 3.05
C VAL A 83 9.16 8.08 2.71
N LEU A 84 9.23 7.73 1.43
CA LEU A 84 9.78 6.45 0.95
C LEU A 84 11.15 6.67 0.31
N ASP A 85 12.00 5.65 0.37
CA ASP A 85 13.32 5.66 -0.27
C ASP A 85 13.27 5.51 -1.80
N ARG A 86 12.10 5.14 -2.33
CA ARG A 86 11.83 5.02 -3.77
C ARG A 86 10.38 5.32 -4.10
N ASP A 87 10.14 5.63 -5.36
CA ASP A 87 8.78 5.80 -5.88
C ASP A 87 8.18 4.45 -6.30
N ILE A 88 7.29 3.93 -5.46
CA ILE A 88 6.54 2.68 -5.70
C ILE A 88 5.61 2.76 -6.92
N MET A 89 5.33 3.97 -7.41
CA MET A 89 4.50 4.18 -8.58
C MET A 89 5.25 3.93 -9.90
N THR A 90 6.59 3.92 -9.86
CA THR A 90 7.42 3.85 -11.08
C THR A 90 8.55 2.84 -11.03
N CYS A 91 9.00 2.40 -9.84
CA CYS A 91 10.05 1.38 -9.70
C CYS A 91 9.64 0.01 -10.27
N ASP A 92 10.61 -0.92 -10.40
CA ASP A 92 10.28 -2.29 -10.79
C ASP A 92 9.31 -2.90 -9.73
N PRO A 93 8.22 -3.57 -10.15
CA PRO A 93 7.28 -4.18 -9.20
C PRO A 93 7.93 -5.08 -8.14
N ARG A 94 9.06 -5.74 -8.46
CA ARG A 94 9.79 -6.61 -7.53
C ARG A 94 10.52 -5.82 -6.45
N GLU A 95 10.94 -4.60 -6.74
CA GLU A 95 11.62 -3.71 -5.79
C GLU A 95 10.65 -3.09 -4.79
N ILE A 96 9.33 -3.16 -5.02
CA ILE A 96 8.34 -2.61 -4.10
C ILE A 96 8.47 -3.27 -2.72
N ALA A 97 8.66 -4.58 -2.67
CA ALA A 97 8.77 -5.35 -1.42
C ALA A 97 9.91 -4.86 -0.50
N ASP A 98 10.98 -4.32 -1.10
CA ASP A 98 12.18 -3.84 -0.42
C ASP A 98 12.10 -2.34 -0.04
N THR A 99 10.95 -1.69 -0.26
CA THR A 99 10.75 -0.27 0.02
C THR A 99 10.98 0.02 1.49
N LYS A 100 11.72 1.10 1.76
CA LYS A 100 11.99 1.56 3.13
C LYS A 100 11.25 2.86 3.38
N VAL A 101 10.69 2.95 4.58
CA VAL A 101 10.19 4.22 5.12
C VAL A 101 11.39 4.99 5.65
N LEU A 102 11.60 6.21 5.12
CA LEU A 102 12.63 7.14 5.59
C LEU A 102 12.13 7.99 6.75
N GLN A 103 10.86 8.40 6.71
CA GLN A 103 10.21 9.16 7.77
C GLN A 103 8.74 8.78 7.88
N THR A 104 8.22 8.81 9.11
CA THR A 104 6.78 8.72 9.39
C THR A 104 6.34 9.98 10.11
N ILE A 105 5.32 10.63 9.56
CA ILE A 105 4.67 11.78 10.15
C ILE A 105 3.28 11.33 10.58
N SER A 106 2.93 11.57 11.84
CA SER A 106 1.60 11.30 12.38
C SER A 106 1.08 12.51 13.14
N TYR A 107 -0.16 12.91 12.84
CA TYR A 107 -0.77 14.14 13.35
C TYR A 107 0.10 15.39 13.13
N GLY A 108 0.92 15.40 12.07
CA GLY A 108 1.84 16.49 11.75
C GLY A 108 3.20 16.43 12.46
N GLU A 109 3.42 15.46 13.35
CA GLU A 109 4.68 15.29 14.08
C GLU A 109 5.52 14.17 13.47
N VAL A 110 6.83 14.37 13.35
CA VAL A 110 7.76 13.31 12.92
C VAL A 110 7.91 12.32 14.07
N VAL A 111 7.37 11.11 13.90
CA VAL A 111 7.40 10.03 14.92
C VAL A 111 8.46 8.96 14.62
N TYR A 112 8.99 8.95 13.40
CA TYR A 112 10.07 8.06 12.98
C TYR A 112 10.93 8.74 11.93
N GLU A 113 12.24 8.53 12.03
CA GLU A 113 13.24 8.92 11.04
C GLU A 113 14.29 7.80 10.95
N ALA A 114 14.56 7.33 9.73
CA ALA A 114 15.57 6.32 9.48
C ALA A 114 16.98 6.88 9.76
N GLN A 115 17.83 6.06 10.38
CA GLN A 115 19.23 6.39 10.66
C GLN A 115 20.14 6.15 9.46
#